data_AF-A0A9W7D0U9-F1
#
_entry.id   AF-A0A9W7D0U9-F1
#
_cell.length_a   1.000
_cell.length_b   1.000
_cell.length_c   1.000
_cell.angle_alpha   90.00
_cell.angle_beta   90.00
_cell.angle_gamma   90.00
#
_symmetry.space_group_name_H-M   'P 1'
#
loop_
_entity.id
_entity.type
_entity.pdbx_description
1 polymer ?
#
loop_
_entity_poly.entity_id
_entity_poly.type
_entity_poly.pdbx_seq_one_letter_code
_entity_poly.pdbx_strand_id
1 'polypeptide(L)'
;MSKVNKSKTPSLDEIKNIITRDIRMGSEHDNLSDTTVNLYTRQLIKLYKAGVAKQQWSPDEFISNIHNPTKYDDASFQKTFKVQNSSIIALLMSIYTSKESLILTLNAMCKMVKNRFRDAFGYYNAIRKELSKQNKAAKLDNELTPEEEKKYISYEELMSVPGKVHKVLTETYGKVFLSRSEFEELAKAKRTEYLKLAFDYITLWLNVHYPLRLVWPSVLLAPEEGANYLQGNTLHLNDFKNVRLMGPQTIQLDSTTMSLIKSYLDFLTNTLGEQPSKLLWRIFNRQPGEYDYTNSSNSFSQVLSKLFMKYNGKPMSMNMIRHIAESHLIQSPTYAKLTNREKNDLHAKLLHSTMAANTSYNKIANRANASDVSFEPDDSYDQAPEQQSKIADTFGVSPVAKPPAKPAAMPVSRPKDRRERIFHGAFTPTGSDKTLEIDIFEK
;
A
#
# COMPACT_ATOMS: atom_id res chain seq x y z
N MET A 1 -4.76 30.97 61.12
CA MET A 1 -5.10 29.74 60.37
C MET A 1 -5.15 30.08 58.87
N SER A 2 -4.16 29.62 58.11
CA SER A 2 -4.06 29.87 56.66
C SER A 2 -4.96 28.89 55.91
N LYS A 3 -5.90 29.42 55.09
CA LYS A 3 -6.75 28.62 54.21
C LYS A 3 -5.91 28.06 53.07
N VAL A 4 -5.74 26.74 53.08
CA VAL A 4 -5.16 25.98 51.99
C VAL A 4 -6.04 26.14 50.75
N ASN A 5 -5.50 26.81 49.72
CA ASN A 5 -6.09 26.85 48.38
C ASN A 5 -6.09 25.44 47.80
N LYS A 6 -7.27 24.79 47.74
CA LYS A 6 -7.47 23.59 46.93
C LYS A 6 -7.31 23.99 45.46
N SER A 7 -6.27 23.48 44.80
CA SER A 7 -6.09 23.66 43.36
C SER A 7 -7.31 23.10 42.62
N LYS A 8 -7.94 23.92 41.78
CA LYS A 8 -8.96 23.44 40.84
C LYS A 8 -8.27 22.51 39.85
N THR A 9 -8.75 21.28 39.73
CA THR A 9 -8.32 20.36 38.67
C THR A 9 -8.65 20.99 37.32
N PRO A 10 -7.67 21.19 36.42
CA PRO A 10 -7.92 21.82 35.14
C PRO A 10 -8.97 21.07 34.33
N SER A 11 -9.86 21.81 33.66
CA SER A 11 -10.88 21.21 32.80
C SER A 11 -10.24 20.54 31.57
N LEU A 12 -10.95 19.58 30.95
CA LEU A 12 -10.45 18.91 29.74
C LEU A 12 -10.20 19.91 28.59
N ASP A 13 -10.93 21.02 28.57
CA ASP A 13 -10.75 22.09 27.59
C ASP A 13 -9.51 22.93 27.87
N GLU A 14 -9.19 23.17 29.15
CA GLU A 14 -7.95 23.86 29.54
C GLU A 14 -6.71 23.07 29.13
N ILE A 15 -6.66 21.76 29.41
CA ILE A 15 -5.51 20.94 29.00
C ILE A 15 -5.40 20.82 27.48
N LYS A 16 -6.52 20.76 26.77
CA LYS A 16 -6.56 20.78 25.31
C LYS A 16 -5.95 22.06 24.76
N ASN A 17 -6.32 23.21 25.32
CA ASN A 17 -5.77 24.50 24.92
C ASN A 17 -4.27 24.60 25.20
N ILE A 18 -3.80 24.10 26.35
CA ILE A 18 -2.37 24.04 26.69
C ILE A 18 -1.61 23.19 25.68
N ILE A 19 -2.09 21.97 25.38
CA ILE A 19 -1.47 21.07 24.40
C ILE A 19 -1.41 21.72 23.01
N THR A 20 -2.53 22.29 22.54
CA THR A 20 -2.60 22.94 21.24
C THR A 20 -1.62 24.11 21.14
N ARG A 21 -1.56 24.96 22.17
CA ARG A 21 -0.62 26.09 22.28
C ARG A 21 0.82 25.58 22.21
N ASP A 22 1.14 24.56 22.99
CA ASP A 22 2.50 24.02 23.11
C ASP A 22 2.97 23.32 21.84
N ILE A 23 2.07 22.65 21.11
CA ILE A 23 2.35 22.15 19.75
C ILE A 23 2.66 23.33 18.82
N ARG A 24 1.83 24.38 18.79
CA ARG A 24 2.06 25.53 17.90
C ARG A 24 3.39 26.21 18.19
N MET A 25 3.70 26.47 19.45
CA MET A 25 4.98 27.08 19.84
C MET A 25 6.18 26.19 19.51
N GLY A 26 6.09 24.88 19.77
CA GLY A 26 7.15 23.94 19.44
C GLY A 26 7.33 23.68 17.95
N SER A 27 6.37 24.11 17.11
CA SER A 27 6.37 23.89 15.66
C SER A 27 6.15 25.18 14.86
N GLU A 28 6.49 26.32 15.45
CA GLU A 28 6.29 27.66 14.87
C GLU A 28 6.91 27.80 13.48
N HIS A 29 8.05 27.15 13.25
CA HIS A 29 8.75 27.16 11.96
C HIS A 29 8.35 26.01 11.01
N ASP A 30 7.39 25.16 11.40
CA ASP A 30 7.00 23.97 10.64
C ASP A 30 5.72 24.17 9.81
N ASN A 31 5.10 25.36 9.84
CA ASN A 31 3.87 25.72 9.10
C ASN A 31 2.78 24.63 9.17
N LEU A 32 2.52 24.08 10.36
CA LEU A 32 1.54 23.01 10.52
C LEU A 32 0.11 23.51 10.22
N SER A 33 -0.62 22.78 9.38
CA SER A 33 -2.05 23.06 9.16
C SER A 33 -2.87 22.82 10.43
N ASP A 34 -3.98 23.56 10.59
CA ASP A 34 -4.87 23.40 11.74
C ASP A 34 -5.42 21.97 11.87
N THR A 35 -5.66 21.29 10.74
CA THR A 35 -6.03 19.87 10.71
C THR A 35 -4.98 18.99 11.39
N THR A 36 -3.70 19.27 11.15
CA THR A 36 -2.58 18.51 11.73
C THR A 36 -2.43 18.79 13.22
N VAL A 37 -2.54 20.06 13.62
CA VAL A 37 -2.53 20.48 15.03
C VAL A 37 -3.67 19.82 15.80
N ASN A 38 -4.87 19.77 15.22
CA ASN A 38 -6.02 19.11 15.80
C ASN A 38 -5.82 17.59 15.94
N LEU A 39 -5.23 16.95 14.94
CA LEU A 39 -4.89 15.52 14.99
C LEU A 39 -3.91 15.23 16.13
N TYR A 40 -2.82 15.99 16.23
CA TYR A 40 -1.83 15.83 17.29
C TYR A 40 -2.40 16.09 18.69
N THR A 41 -3.22 17.13 18.82
CA THR A 41 -3.95 17.42 20.06
C THR A 41 -4.81 16.24 20.46
N ARG A 42 -5.56 15.62 19.53
CA ARG A 42 -6.39 14.43 19.83
C ARG A 42 -5.56 13.24 20.33
N GLN A 43 -4.39 12.99 19.73
CA GLN A 43 -3.51 11.89 20.16
C GLN A 43 -2.96 12.12 21.58
N LEU A 44 -2.54 13.34 21.89
CA LEU A 44 -2.03 13.69 23.22
C LEU A 44 -3.14 13.71 24.27
N ILE A 45 -4.37 14.12 23.92
CA ILE A 45 -5.53 14.00 24.81
C ILE A 45 -5.86 12.53 25.11
N LYS A 46 -5.73 11.63 24.13
CA LYS A 46 -5.91 10.19 24.36
C LYS A 46 -4.85 9.66 25.35
N LEU A 47 -3.58 10.07 25.18
CA LEU A 47 -2.52 9.72 26.11
C LEU A 47 -2.76 10.29 27.52
N TYR A 48 -3.19 11.55 27.62
CA TYR A 48 -3.54 12.19 28.88
C TYR A 48 -4.65 11.43 29.62
N LYS A 49 -5.76 11.10 28.94
CA LYS A 49 -6.86 10.33 29.53
C LYS A 49 -6.39 8.99 30.08
N ALA A 50 -5.45 8.33 29.39
CA ALA A 50 -4.84 7.10 29.89
C ALA A 50 -3.93 7.33 31.10
N GLY A 51 -3.21 8.45 31.14
CA GLY A 51 -2.39 8.87 32.28
C GLY A 51 -3.22 9.13 33.52
N VAL A 52 -4.36 9.83 33.39
CA VAL A 52 -5.33 10.02 34.47
C VAL A 52 -5.86 8.67 34.96
N ALA A 53 -6.26 7.78 34.05
CA ALA A 53 -6.89 6.51 34.41
C ALA A 53 -5.91 5.50 35.05
N LYS A 54 -4.68 5.40 34.56
CA LYS A 54 -3.71 4.38 34.98
C LYS A 54 -2.67 4.87 35.99
N GLN A 55 -2.32 6.14 35.94
CA GLN A 55 -1.22 6.73 36.71
C GLN A 55 -1.67 7.88 37.61
N GLN A 56 -2.97 8.23 37.58
CA GLN A 56 -3.58 9.29 38.38
C GLN A 56 -2.93 10.67 38.19
N TRP A 57 -2.31 10.92 37.02
CA TRP A 57 -1.65 12.19 36.75
C TRP A 57 -2.63 13.35 36.70
N SER A 58 -2.27 14.42 37.39
CA SER A 58 -2.83 15.75 37.16
C SER A 58 -2.42 16.29 35.77
N PRO A 59 -3.14 17.30 35.24
CA PRO A 59 -2.76 17.98 34.00
C PRO A 59 -1.32 18.51 34.02
N ASP A 60 -0.89 19.11 35.12
CA ASP A 60 0.46 19.69 35.24
C ASP A 60 1.51 18.59 35.27
N GLU A 61 1.26 17.47 35.95
CA GLU A 61 2.13 16.30 35.93
C GLU A 61 2.22 15.69 34.53
N PHE A 62 1.11 15.61 33.78
CA PHE A 62 1.14 15.12 32.41
C PHE A 62 2.01 15.99 31.50
N ILE A 63 1.83 17.31 31.55
CA ILE A 63 2.63 18.26 30.76
C ILE A 63 4.10 18.21 31.19
N SER A 64 4.37 18.17 32.50
CA SER A 64 5.71 18.04 33.05
C SER A 64 6.39 16.74 32.60
N ASN A 65 5.68 15.61 32.60
CA ASN A 65 6.20 14.32 32.14
C ASN A 65 6.50 14.28 30.63
N ILE A 66 5.85 15.13 29.82
CA ILE A 66 6.23 15.33 28.40
C ILE A 66 7.47 16.21 28.28
N HIS A 67 7.52 17.31 29.03
CA HIS A 67 8.63 18.26 28.94
C HIS A 67 9.93 17.71 29.53
N ASN A 68 9.82 16.98 30.63
CA ASN A 68 10.91 16.44 31.44
C ASN A 68 10.59 14.99 31.83
N PRO A 69 10.71 14.03 30.89
CA PRO A 69 10.38 12.65 31.15
C PRO A 69 11.27 12.05 32.25
N THR A 70 10.66 11.51 33.30
CA THR A 70 11.37 10.77 34.35
C THR A 70 11.88 9.45 33.79
N LYS A 71 13.20 9.37 33.60
CA LYS A 71 13.87 8.22 32.98
C LYS A 71 14.25 7.19 34.04
N TYR A 72 14.14 5.91 33.69
CA TYR A 72 14.58 4.79 34.51
C TYR A 72 15.20 3.69 33.66
N ASP A 73 15.94 2.80 34.32
CA ASP A 73 16.65 1.73 33.64
C ASP A 73 15.74 0.56 33.29
N ASP A 74 15.85 0.13 32.04
CA ASP A 74 15.12 -0.99 31.46
C ASP A 74 16.02 -1.55 30.36
N ALA A 75 16.69 -2.67 30.67
CA ALA A 75 17.73 -3.24 29.83
C ALA A 75 17.20 -3.63 28.43
N SER A 76 15.95 -4.10 28.36
CA SER A 76 15.31 -4.49 27.09
C SER A 76 15.01 -3.27 26.23
N PHE A 77 14.46 -2.23 26.86
CA PHE A 77 14.16 -0.97 26.18
C PHE A 77 15.43 -0.25 25.70
N GLN A 78 16.46 -0.18 26.55
CA GLN A 78 17.73 0.46 26.20
C GLN A 78 18.46 -0.27 25.07
N LYS A 79 18.46 -1.61 25.08
CA LYS A 79 19.00 -2.41 23.98
C LYS A 79 18.32 -2.08 22.64
N THR A 80 17.01 -1.84 22.67
CA THR A 80 16.19 -1.59 21.48
C THR A 80 16.30 -0.14 20.99
N PHE A 81 16.11 0.84 21.87
CA PHE A 81 15.96 2.26 21.50
C PHE A 81 17.19 3.12 21.77
N LYS A 82 18.23 2.55 22.42
CA LYS A 82 19.48 3.24 22.80
C LYS A 82 19.28 4.45 23.71
N VAL A 83 18.17 4.51 24.43
CA VAL A 83 17.82 5.53 25.41
C VAL A 83 17.09 4.88 26.60
N GLN A 84 17.15 5.50 27.79
CA GLN A 84 16.45 5.01 28.98
C GLN A 84 14.91 5.03 28.79
N ASN A 85 14.19 4.13 29.44
CA ASN A 85 12.73 4.14 29.38
C ASN A 85 12.18 5.28 30.25
N SER A 86 10.93 5.66 30.06
CA SER A 86 10.24 6.65 30.90
C SER A 86 8.79 6.27 31.11
N SER A 87 8.21 6.77 32.21
CA SER A 87 6.84 6.44 32.61
C SER A 87 5.82 6.76 31.51
N ILE A 88 6.02 7.89 30.81
CA ILE A 88 5.17 8.31 29.69
C ILE A 88 5.33 7.45 28.44
N ILE A 89 6.53 6.93 28.17
CA ILE A 89 6.77 6.04 27.04
C ILE A 89 6.24 4.63 27.33
N ALA A 90 6.42 4.12 28.54
CA ALA A 90 5.83 2.86 28.96
C ALA A 90 4.29 2.91 28.90
N LEU A 91 3.68 4.00 29.37
CA LEU A 91 2.26 4.22 29.24
C LEU A 91 1.84 4.25 27.76
N LEU A 92 2.55 5.02 26.94
CA LEU A 92 2.31 5.12 25.51
C LEU A 92 2.33 3.75 24.82
N MET A 93 3.36 2.95 25.06
CA MET A 93 3.49 1.60 24.50
C MET A 93 2.39 0.64 25.01
N SER A 94 1.89 0.84 26.24
CA SER A 94 0.81 0.00 26.79
C SER A 94 -0.58 0.28 26.19
N ILE A 95 -0.83 1.46 25.64
CA ILE A 95 -2.18 1.88 25.19
C ILE A 95 -2.36 1.87 23.67
N TYR A 96 -1.27 1.77 22.91
CA TYR A 96 -1.33 1.72 21.46
C TYR A 96 -0.83 0.37 20.94
N THR A 97 -1.73 -0.38 20.32
CA THR A 97 -1.43 -1.67 19.68
C THR A 97 -0.85 -1.53 18.28
N SER A 98 -1.09 -0.39 17.61
CA SER A 98 -0.56 -0.11 16.27
C SER A 98 0.73 0.73 16.33
N LYS A 99 1.79 0.24 15.67
CA LYS A 99 3.07 0.97 15.46
C LYS A 99 2.85 2.34 14.80
N GLU A 100 1.86 2.48 13.93
CA GLU A 100 1.58 3.74 13.23
C GLU A 100 0.98 4.79 14.17
N SER A 101 0.06 4.38 15.05
CA SER A 101 -0.50 5.26 16.07
C SER A 101 0.55 5.65 17.13
N LEU A 102 1.46 4.74 17.48
CA LEU A 102 2.62 5.01 18.32
C LEU A 102 3.51 6.10 17.71
N ILE A 103 3.91 5.92 16.45
CA ILE A 103 4.75 6.88 15.72
C ILE A 103 4.04 8.24 15.58
N LEU A 104 2.73 8.25 15.33
CA LEU A 104 1.94 9.48 15.24
C LEU A 104 1.91 10.25 16.57
N THR A 105 1.71 9.53 17.68
CA THR A 105 1.68 10.15 19.02
C THR A 105 3.07 10.65 19.42
N LEU A 106 4.13 9.90 19.10
CA LEU A 106 5.52 10.38 19.29
C LEU A 106 5.84 11.60 18.43
N ASN A 107 5.32 11.68 17.20
CA ASN A 107 5.44 12.90 16.40
C ASN A 107 4.77 14.09 17.09
N ALA A 108 3.57 13.91 17.65
CA ALA A 108 2.88 14.95 18.40
C ALA A 108 3.70 15.41 19.62
N MET A 109 4.25 14.47 20.40
CA MET A 109 5.14 14.78 21.53
C MET A 109 6.38 15.55 21.05
N CYS A 110 7.07 15.08 20.01
CA CYS A 110 8.20 15.78 19.41
C CYS A 110 7.86 17.23 19.04
N LYS A 111 6.68 17.47 18.45
CA LYS A 111 6.25 18.82 18.05
C LYS A 111 5.96 19.72 19.25
N MET A 112 5.48 19.17 20.36
CA MET A 112 5.26 19.91 21.59
C MET A 112 6.56 20.39 22.26
N VAL A 113 7.66 19.63 22.08
CA VAL A 113 8.95 19.89 22.75
C VAL A 113 10.05 20.51 21.87
N LYS A 114 9.95 20.39 20.54
CA LYS A 114 11.05 20.65 19.58
C LYS A 114 11.83 21.95 19.79
N ASN A 115 11.15 23.09 20.02
CA ASN A 115 11.83 24.38 20.16
C ASN A 115 12.20 24.74 21.61
N ARG A 116 11.49 24.20 22.61
CA ARG A 116 11.61 24.62 24.02
C ARG A 116 12.38 23.62 24.90
N PHE A 117 12.30 22.32 24.59
CA PHE A 117 12.89 21.24 25.39
C PHE A 117 13.71 20.33 24.47
N ARG A 118 14.93 20.76 24.12
CA ARG A 118 15.80 20.06 23.15
C ARG A 118 16.14 18.63 23.57
N ASP A 119 16.36 18.39 24.86
CA ASP A 119 16.70 17.06 25.37
C ASP A 119 15.52 16.09 25.27
N ALA A 120 14.31 16.54 25.61
CA ALA A 120 13.08 15.78 25.43
C ALA A 120 12.80 15.52 23.95
N PHE A 121 13.06 16.50 23.08
CA PHE A 121 12.95 16.31 21.62
C PHE A 121 13.91 15.25 21.11
N GLY A 122 15.19 15.31 21.48
CA GLY A 122 16.20 14.32 21.12
C GLY A 122 15.78 12.92 21.57
N TYR A 123 15.29 12.81 22.80
CA TYR A 123 14.79 11.58 23.39
C TYR A 123 13.61 10.96 22.61
N TYR A 124 12.52 11.70 22.40
CA TYR A 124 11.36 11.18 21.67
C TYR A 124 11.67 10.90 20.20
N ASN A 125 12.52 11.72 19.58
CA ASN A 125 12.91 11.53 18.19
C ASN A 125 13.78 10.28 17.99
N ALA A 126 14.61 9.90 18.97
CA ALA A 126 15.38 8.65 18.93
C ALA A 126 14.44 7.43 18.89
N ILE A 127 13.49 7.36 19.83
CA ILE A 127 12.49 6.28 19.91
C ILE A 127 11.66 6.23 18.63
N ARG A 128 11.19 7.40 18.17
CA ARG A 128 10.39 7.53 16.95
C ARG A 128 11.13 7.04 15.71
N LYS A 129 12.41 7.39 15.56
CA LYS A 129 13.25 6.99 14.42
C LYS A 129 13.44 5.47 14.39
N GLU A 130 13.73 4.86 15.54
CA GLU A 130 13.90 3.42 15.63
C GLU A 130 12.58 2.68 15.38
N LEU A 131 11.46 3.12 15.95
CA LEU A 131 10.14 2.57 15.63
C LEU A 131 9.80 2.75 14.14
N SER A 132 10.15 3.88 13.53
CA SER A 132 9.96 4.09 12.10
C SER A 132 10.83 3.15 11.27
N LYS A 133 12.06 2.86 11.71
CA LYS A 133 12.95 1.89 11.07
C LYS A 133 12.40 0.48 11.19
N GLN A 134 11.96 0.06 12.38
CA GLN A 134 11.30 -1.23 12.60
C GLN A 134 10.00 -1.36 11.80
N ASN A 135 9.21 -0.28 11.68
CA ASN A 135 7.99 -0.29 10.87
C ASN A 135 8.31 -0.37 9.37
N LYS A 136 9.38 0.28 8.91
CA LYS A 136 9.89 0.13 7.54
C LYS A 136 10.44 -1.27 7.28
N ALA A 137 11.18 -1.85 8.23
CA ALA A 137 11.71 -3.21 8.14
C ALA A 137 10.59 -4.26 8.12
N ALA A 138 9.58 -4.13 8.98
CA ALA A 138 8.39 -4.99 8.94
C ALA A 138 7.52 -4.80 7.68
N LYS A 139 7.64 -3.65 7.00
CA LYS A 139 7.08 -3.43 5.65
C LYS A 139 8.04 -3.87 4.54
N LEU A 140 9.28 -4.24 4.85
CA LEU A 140 10.26 -4.80 3.92
C LEU A 140 10.26 -6.34 3.97
N ASP A 141 9.99 -6.94 5.14
CA ASP A 141 9.63 -8.36 5.34
C ASP A 141 8.23 -8.66 4.77
N ASN A 142 8.11 -8.48 3.46
CA ASN A 142 6.88 -8.56 2.68
C ASN A 142 6.34 -9.99 2.51
N GLU A 143 6.33 -10.76 3.58
CA GLU A 143 5.62 -12.03 3.65
C GLU A 143 4.17 -11.74 4.05
N LEU A 144 3.23 -12.18 3.21
CA LEU A 144 1.84 -12.29 3.60
C LEU A 144 1.80 -13.19 4.84
N THR A 145 1.08 -12.76 5.88
CA THR A 145 0.79 -13.70 6.97
C THR A 145 0.03 -14.91 6.41
N PRO A 146 0.17 -16.13 6.97
CA PRO A 146 -0.53 -17.32 6.47
C PRO A 146 -2.07 -17.15 6.34
N GLU A 147 -2.65 -16.24 7.13
CA GLU A 147 -4.06 -15.84 7.07
C GLU A 147 -4.36 -14.93 5.86
N GLU A 148 -3.48 -13.98 5.56
CA GLU A 148 -3.55 -13.16 4.36
C GLU A 148 -3.25 -14.01 3.09
N GLU A 149 -2.33 -14.98 3.15
CA GLU A 149 -2.04 -15.91 2.04
C GLU A 149 -3.27 -16.74 1.64
N LYS A 150 -4.02 -17.26 2.60
CA LYS A 150 -5.26 -17.99 2.31
C LYS A 150 -6.29 -17.11 1.59
N LYS A 151 -6.27 -15.81 1.85
CA LYS A 151 -7.24 -14.82 1.35
C LYS A 151 -7.02 -14.42 -0.11
N TYR A 152 -5.78 -14.36 -0.59
CA TYR A 152 -5.46 -13.92 -1.96
C TYR A 152 -5.31 -15.08 -2.95
N ILE A 153 -5.39 -14.75 -4.24
CA ILE A 153 -5.07 -15.63 -5.38
C ILE A 153 -3.90 -15.02 -6.16
N SER A 154 -3.22 -15.80 -7.00
CA SER A 154 -2.11 -15.24 -7.80
C SER A 154 -2.64 -14.36 -8.92
N TYR A 155 -1.76 -13.56 -9.52
CA TYR A 155 -2.13 -12.75 -10.68
C TYR A 155 -2.50 -13.60 -11.89
N GLU A 156 -1.76 -14.68 -12.16
CA GLU A 156 -2.06 -15.62 -13.24
C GLU A 156 -3.42 -16.30 -13.01
N GLU A 157 -3.68 -16.70 -11.75
CA GLU A 157 -4.95 -17.28 -11.34
C GLU A 157 -6.09 -16.28 -11.56
N LEU A 158 -5.92 -15.02 -11.15
CA LEU A 158 -6.86 -13.92 -11.37
C LEU A 158 -7.16 -13.71 -12.86
N MET A 159 -6.13 -13.61 -13.70
CA MET A 159 -6.26 -13.42 -15.14
C MET A 159 -6.90 -14.62 -15.85
N SER A 160 -6.79 -15.82 -15.28
CA SER A 160 -7.42 -17.04 -15.82
C SER A 160 -8.93 -17.13 -15.59
N VAL A 161 -9.49 -16.40 -14.61
CA VAL A 161 -10.90 -16.55 -14.20
C VAL A 161 -11.89 -16.30 -15.35
N PRO A 162 -11.79 -15.22 -16.16
CA PRO A 162 -12.65 -15.05 -17.32
C PRO A 162 -12.52 -16.20 -18.34
N GLY A 163 -11.31 -16.76 -18.49
CA GLY A 163 -11.03 -17.90 -19.36
C GLY A 163 -11.78 -19.17 -18.98
N LYS A 164 -12.08 -19.37 -17.70
CA LYS A 164 -12.91 -20.50 -17.23
C LYS A 164 -14.35 -20.39 -17.75
N VAL A 165 -14.92 -19.18 -17.79
CA VAL A 165 -16.27 -18.95 -18.34
C VAL A 165 -16.26 -19.07 -19.86
N HIS A 166 -15.24 -18.50 -20.51
CA HIS A 166 -15.05 -18.62 -21.95
C HIS A 166 -15.01 -20.09 -22.38
N LYS A 167 -14.25 -20.93 -21.68
CA LYS A 167 -14.18 -22.37 -21.95
C LYS A 167 -15.54 -23.04 -21.90
N VAL A 168 -16.32 -22.79 -20.84
CA VAL A 168 -17.68 -23.36 -20.70
C VAL A 168 -18.59 -22.91 -21.84
N LEU A 169 -18.54 -21.63 -22.22
CA LEU A 169 -19.33 -21.09 -23.34
C LEU A 169 -18.97 -21.77 -24.66
N THR A 170 -17.68 -21.85 -24.98
CA THR A 170 -17.20 -22.40 -26.25
C THR A 170 -17.39 -23.93 -26.32
N GLU A 171 -17.17 -24.68 -25.23
CA GLU A 171 -17.37 -26.14 -25.21
C GLU A 171 -18.84 -26.53 -25.25
N THR A 172 -19.74 -25.74 -24.62
CA THR A 172 -21.17 -26.07 -24.55
C THR A 172 -21.97 -25.53 -25.73
N TYR A 173 -21.60 -24.34 -26.23
CA TYR A 173 -22.38 -23.59 -27.23
C TYR A 173 -21.58 -23.25 -28.51
N GLY A 174 -20.32 -23.67 -28.61
CA GLY A 174 -19.45 -23.44 -29.76
C GLY A 174 -18.79 -22.05 -29.81
N LYS A 175 -19.41 -21.04 -29.20
CA LYS A 175 -18.87 -19.67 -29.12
C LYS A 175 -19.46 -18.86 -27.97
N VAL A 176 -18.84 -17.72 -27.70
CA VAL A 176 -19.24 -16.79 -26.62
C VAL A 176 -20.60 -16.15 -26.92
N PHE A 177 -20.73 -15.50 -28.09
CA PHE A 177 -21.94 -14.78 -28.49
C PHE A 177 -22.62 -15.48 -29.67
N LEU A 178 -23.85 -15.94 -29.44
CA LEU A 178 -24.67 -16.63 -30.43
C LEU A 178 -25.37 -15.63 -31.36
N SER A 179 -25.56 -16.03 -32.61
CA SER A 179 -26.46 -15.33 -33.52
C SER A 179 -27.92 -15.52 -33.08
N ARG A 180 -28.82 -14.74 -33.67
CA ARG A 180 -30.26 -14.87 -33.41
C ARG A 180 -30.79 -16.28 -33.67
N SER A 181 -30.44 -16.89 -34.80
CA SER A 181 -30.90 -18.23 -35.16
C SER A 181 -30.43 -19.28 -34.15
N GLU A 182 -29.14 -19.26 -33.81
CA GLU A 182 -28.57 -20.22 -32.86
C GLU A 182 -29.15 -20.05 -31.45
N PHE A 183 -29.39 -18.81 -31.03
CA PHE A 183 -30.02 -18.53 -29.74
C PHE A 183 -31.49 -19.00 -29.70
N GLU A 184 -32.22 -18.84 -30.80
CA GLU A 184 -33.60 -19.30 -30.94
C GLU A 184 -33.70 -20.83 -31.03
N GLU A 185 -32.68 -21.53 -31.51
CA GLU A 185 -32.61 -23.00 -31.49
C GLU A 185 -32.45 -23.58 -30.08
N LEU A 186 -31.89 -22.82 -29.15
CA LEU A 186 -31.72 -23.29 -27.77
C LEU A 186 -33.07 -23.52 -27.09
N ALA A 187 -33.17 -24.62 -26.34
CA ALA A 187 -34.27 -24.85 -25.42
C ALA A 187 -34.40 -23.72 -24.40
N LYS A 188 -35.63 -23.40 -23.99
CA LYS A 188 -35.96 -22.26 -23.11
C LYS A 188 -35.16 -22.21 -21.80
N ALA A 189 -34.92 -23.38 -21.18
CA ALA A 189 -34.09 -23.49 -19.98
C ALA A 189 -32.61 -23.15 -20.28
N LYS A 190 -32.09 -23.64 -21.41
CA LYS A 190 -30.71 -23.42 -21.86
C LYS A 190 -30.43 -21.98 -22.26
N ARG A 191 -31.39 -21.27 -22.85
CA ARG A 191 -31.26 -19.82 -23.11
C ARG A 191 -30.95 -19.03 -21.85
N THR A 192 -31.60 -19.36 -20.74
CA THR A 192 -31.39 -18.65 -19.46
C THR A 192 -30.01 -18.96 -18.86
N GLU A 193 -29.57 -20.21 -18.96
CA GLU A 193 -28.24 -20.63 -18.52
C GLU A 193 -27.13 -19.97 -19.36
N TYR A 194 -27.29 -19.98 -20.68
CA TYR A 194 -26.41 -19.33 -21.65
C TYR A 194 -26.26 -17.83 -21.38
N LEU A 195 -27.38 -17.09 -21.23
CA LEU A 195 -27.34 -15.65 -20.95
C LEU A 195 -26.56 -15.34 -19.67
N LYS A 196 -26.77 -16.13 -18.60
CA LYS A 196 -26.01 -15.96 -17.36
C LYS A 196 -24.51 -16.11 -17.60
N LEU A 197 -24.09 -17.12 -18.37
CA LEU A 197 -22.68 -17.34 -18.70
C LEU A 197 -22.09 -16.19 -19.53
N ALA A 198 -22.81 -15.71 -20.55
CA ALA A 198 -22.37 -14.59 -21.38
C ALA A 198 -22.19 -13.30 -20.56
N PHE A 199 -23.13 -12.99 -19.66
CA PHE A 199 -23.05 -11.83 -18.77
C PHE A 199 -21.96 -11.98 -17.69
N ASP A 200 -21.79 -13.18 -17.13
CA ASP A 200 -20.72 -13.49 -16.18
C ASP A 200 -19.34 -13.27 -16.85
N TYR A 201 -19.18 -13.69 -18.11
CA TYR A 201 -17.93 -13.57 -18.86
C TYR A 201 -17.51 -12.12 -19.08
N ILE A 202 -18.37 -11.28 -19.67
CA ILE A 202 -18.05 -9.86 -19.92
C ILE A 202 -17.81 -9.11 -18.61
N THR A 203 -18.59 -9.41 -17.57
CA THR A 203 -18.41 -8.81 -16.25
C THR A 203 -17.05 -9.15 -15.67
N LEU A 204 -16.66 -10.43 -15.67
CA LEU A 204 -15.36 -10.86 -15.16
C LEU A 204 -14.22 -10.29 -15.99
N TRP A 205 -14.33 -10.29 -17.33
CA TRP A 205 -13.30 -9.76 -18.22
C TRP A 205 -12.98 -8.30 -17.88
N LEU A 206 -13.99 -7.43 -17.84
CA LEU A 206 -13.81 -6.00 -17.56
C LEU A 206 -13.22 -5.76 -16.16
N ASN A 207 -13.71 -6.47 -15.13
CA ASN A 207 -13.24 -6.25 -13.75
C ASN A 207 -11.83 -6.80 -13.49
N VAL A 208 -11.39 -7.81 -14.24
CA VAL A 208 -10.05 -8.40 -14.12
C VAL A 208 -9.01 -7.61 -14.93
N HIS A 209 -9.31 -7.29 -16.19
CA HIS A 209 -8.38 -6.59 -17.08
C HIS A 209 -8.31 -5.09 -16.78
N TYR A 210 -9.40 -4.53 -16.25
CA TYR A 210 -9.49 -3.13 -15.85
C TYR A 210 -9.98 -3.08 -14.40
N PRO A 211 -9.10 -3.34 -13.41
CA PRO A 211 -9.43 -3.39 -12.00
C PRO A 211 -9.64 -1.96 -11.46
N LEU A 212 -10.69 -1.32 -11.93
CA LEU A 212 -11.05 0.05 -11.61
C LEU A 212 -12.00 0.06 -10.42
N ARG A 213 -11.92 1.11 -9.59
CA ARG A 213 -12.95 1.37 -8.57
C ARG A 213 -14.19 2.01 -9.21
N LEU A 214 -14.70 1.33 -10.24
CA LEU A 214 -15.79 1.75 -11.11
C LEU A 214 -16.93 0.74 -11.00
N VAL A 215 -18.15 1.25 -10.97
CA VAL A 215 -19.34 0.42 -11.15
C VAL A 215 -19.57 0.34 -12.66
N TRP A 216 -19.00 -0.65 -13.33
CA TRP A 216 -19.06 -0.79 -14.80
C TRP A 216 -20.44 -0.58 -15.43
N PRO A 217 -21.55 -1.04 -14.81
CA PRO A 217 -22.86 -0.79 -15.37
C PRO A 217 -23.35 0.66 -15.30
N SER A 218 -22.68 1.56 -14.59
CA SER A 218 -22.99 3.01 -14.64
C SER A 218 -22.36 3.70 -15.85
N VAL A 219 -21.53 3.01 -16.63
CA VAL A 219 -20.90 3.56 -17.84
C VAL A 219 -21.93 3.65 -18.95
N LEU A 220 -22.16 4.86 -19.44
CA LEU A 220 -23.06 5.16 -20.55
C LEU A 220 -22.39 4.89 -21.90
N LEU A 221 -23.21 4.55 -22.90
CA LEU A 221 -22.79 4.40 -24.29
C LEU A 221 -22.92 5.69 -25.10
N ALA A 222 -23.54 6.72 -24.51
CA ALA A 222 -23.59 8.07 -25.04
C ALA A 222 -22.87 9.03 -24.07
N PRO A 223 -22.16 10.06 -24.56
CA PRO A 223 -21.56 11.08 -23.71
C PRO A 223 -22.64 11.84 -22.93
N GLU A 224 -22.42 11.97 -21.61
CA GLU A 224 -23.26 12.77 -20.73
C GLU A 224 -22.38 13.50 -19.71
N GLU A 225 -22.69 14.77 -19.45
CA GLU A 225 -21.89 15.61 -18.58
C GLU A 225 -21.90 15.08 -17.14
N GLY A 226 -20.70 14.97 -16.54
CA GLY A 226 -20.54 14.45 -15.18
C GLY A 226 -20.69 12.93 -15.04
N ALA A 227 -21.15 12.21 -16.07
CA ALA A 227 -21.28 10.75 -16.04
C ALA A 227 -20.05 10.04 -16.59
N ASN A 228 -19.89 8.76 -16.24
CA ASN A 228 -18.91 7.89 -16.89
C ASN A 228 -19.47 7.42 -18.23
N TYR A 229 -18.69 7.50 -19.31
CA TYR A 229 -19.13 7.05 -20.62
C TYR A 229 -17.99 6.46 -21.45
N LEU A 230 -18.34 5.61 -22.41
CA LEU A 230 -17.41 5.04 -23.38
C LEU A 230 -17.59 5.73 -24.74
N GLN A 231 -16.53 6.33 -25.27
CA GLN A 231 -16.51 6.95 -26.59
C GLN A 231 -15.38 6.36 -27.43
N GLY A 232 -15.74 5.63 -28.49
CA GLY A 232 -14.77 4.84 -29.25
C GLY A 232 -14.05 3.85 -28.32
N ASN A 233 -12.72 3.94 -28.24
CA ASN A 233 -11.89 3.10 -27.36
C ASN A 233 -11.55 3.80 -26.03
N THR A 234 -12.05 5.01 -25.81
CA THR A 234 -11.71 5.83 -24.64
C THR A 234 -12.83 5.77 -23.61
N LEU A 235 -12.50 5.23 -22.44
CA LEU A 235 -13.37 5.26 -21.27
C LEU A 235 -13.14 6.57 -20.50
N HIS A 236 -14.18 7.39 -20.43
CA HIS A 236 -14.20 8.64 -19.69
C HIS A 236 -14.76 8.42 -18.30
N LEU A 237 -13.97 8.77 -17.28
CA LEU A 237 -14.29 8.59 -15.87
C LEU A 237 -14.46 9.96 -15.21
N ASN A 238 -15.70 10.44 -15.18
CA ASN A 238 -16.08 11.73 -14.60
C ASN A 238 -16.75 11.59 -13.23
N ASP A 239 -17.22 10.40 -12.87
CA ASP A 239 -17.82 10.10 -11.57
C ASP A 239 -17.20 8.85 -10.94
N PHE A 240 -16.28 9.08 -10.00
CA PHE A 240 -15.73 8.02 -9.17
C PHE A 240 -15.26 8.60 -7.83
N LYS A 241 -15.10 7.72 -6.82
CA LYS A 241 -14.83 8.12 -5.42
C LYS A 241 -13.70 9.15 -5.23
N ASN A 242 -12.67 9.11 -6.08
CA ASN A 242 -11.47 9.95 -5.97
C ASN A 242 -11.42 11.09 -7.01
N VAL A 243 -12.48 11.31 -7.78
CA VAL A 243 -12.50 12.32 -8.86
C VAL A 243 -12.20 13.73 -8.34
N ARG A 244 -12.67 14.07 -7.13
CA ARG A 244 -12.38 15.39 -6.50
C ARG A 244 -10.90 15.63 -6.22
N LEU A 245 -10.10 14.56 -6.07
CA LEU A 245 -8.67 14.65 -5.78
C LEU A 245 -7.82 14.53 -7.05
N MET A 246 -8.27 13.75 -8.03
CA MET A 246 -7.48 13.42 -9.23
C MET A 246 -7.98 14.13 -10.50
N GLY A 247 -9.13 14.79 -10.45
CA GLY A 247 -9.86 15.23 -11.62
C GLY A 247 -10.44 14.06 -12.44
N PRO A 248 -11.18 14.37 -13.51
CA PRO A 248 -11.61 13.39 -14.51
C PRO A 248 -10.44 12.59 -15.07
N GLN A 249 -10.67 11.32 -15.38
CA GLN A 249 -9.65 10.43 -15.92
C GLN A 249 -10.11 9.82 -17.24
N THR A 250 -9.18 9.56 -18.13
CA THR A 250 -9.44 8.84 -19.39
C THR A 250 -8.58 7.60 -19.47
N ILE A 251 -9.19 6.46 -19.78
CA ILE A 251 -8.50 5.18 -19.92
C ILE A 251 -8.71 4.68 -21.34
N GLN A 252 -7.62 4.35 -22.03
CA GLN A 252 -7.70 3.70 -23.33
C GLN A 252 -7.88 2.20 -23.13
N LEU A 253 -8.95 1.65 -23.71
CA LEU A 253 -9.20 0.22 -23.75
C LEU A 253 -8.45 -0.40 -24.93
N ASP A 254 -7.83 -1.56 -24.70
CA ASP A 254 -7.14 -2.32 -25.73
C ASP A 254 -8.11 -2.88 -26.81
N SER A 255 -7.55 -3.24 -27.96
CA SER A 255 -8.33 -3.73 -29.11
C SER A 255 -9.07 -5.04 -28.82
N THR A 256 -8.50 -5.91 -27.98
CA THR A 256 -9.11 -7.20 -27.60
C THR A 256 -10.39 -6.95 -26.79
N THR A 257 -10.32 -6.08 -25.80
CA THR A 257 -11.43 -5.69 -24.93
C THR A 257 -12.49 -4.93 -25.72
N MET A 258 -12.09 -4.03 -26.62
CA MET A 258 -13.04 -3.33 -27.48
C MET A 258 -13.74 -4.26 -28.47
N SER A 259 -13.03 -5.23 -29.04
CA SER A 259 -13.64 -6.27 -29.89
C SER A 259 -14.68 -7.08 -29.11
N LEU A 260 -14.36 -7.43 -27.85
CA LEU A 260 -15.28 -8.13 -26.96
C LEU A 260 -16.51 -7.28 -26.63
N ILE A 261 -16.33 -6.01 -26.26
CA ILE A 261 -17.44 -5.07 -25.98
C ILE A 261 -18.32 -4.91 -27.22
N LYS A 262 -17.73 -4.72 -28.40
CA LYS A 262 -18.49 -4.60 -29.64
C LYS A 262 -19.32 -5.85 -29.91
N SER A 263 -18.70 -7.02 -29.82
CA SER A 263 -19.40 -8.31 -30.01
C SER A 263 -20.53 -8.51 -29.00
N TYR A 264 -20.34 -8.02 -27.78
CA TYR A 264 -21.36 -8.03 -26.74
C TYR A 264 -22.55 -7.11 -27.05
N LEU A 265 -22.30 -5.87 -27.47
CA LEU A 265 -23.34 -4.92 -27.84
C LEU A 265 -24.08 -5.35 -29.10
N ASP A 266 -23.37 -5.91 -30.08
CA ASP A 266 -23.95 -6.50 -31.29
C ASP A 266 -24.84 -7.70 -30.93
N PHE A 267 -24.45 -8.52 -29.96
CA PHE A 267 -25.28 -9.61 -29.43
C PHE A 267 -26.57 -9.09 -28.77
N LEU A 268 -26.47 -8.07 -27.92
CA LEU A 268 -27.67 -7.46 -27.31
C LEU A 268 -28.63 -6.92 -28.37
N THR A 269 -28.09 -6.23 -29.37
CA THR A 269 -28.90 -5.55 -30.40
C THR A 269 -29.47 -6.52 -31.43
N ASN A 270 -28.63 -7.38 -32.01
CA ASN A 270 -29.01 -8.19 -33.16
C ASN A 270 -29.61 -9.54 -32.76
N THR A 271 -29.18 -10.12 -31.63
CA THR A 271 -29.67 -11.41 -31.14
C THR A 271 -30.82 -11.26 -30.16
N LEU A 272 -30.72 -10.33 -29.21
CA LEU A 272 -31.77 -10.14 -28.20
C LEU A 272 -32.79 -9.04 -28.56
N GLY A 273 -32.49 -8.18 -29.54
CA GLY A 273 -33.38 -7.11 -29.99
C GLY A 273 -33.41 -5.90 -29.05
N GLU A 274 -32.38 -5.75 -28.20
CA GLU A 274 -32.34 -4.75 -27.13
C GLU A 274 -31.46 -3.56 -27.52
N GLN A 275 -31.79 -2.37 -26.99
CA GLN A 275 -31.04 -1.14 -27.26
C GLN A 275 -30.41 -0.63 -25.96
N PRO A 276 -29.19 -1.09 -25.60
CA PRO A 276 -28.58 -0.72 -24.34
C PRO A 276 -28.17 0.75 -24.34
N SER A 277 -28.49 1.47 -23.27
CA SER A 277 -27.95 2.82 -23.00
C SER A 277 -26.66 2.78 -22.17
N LYS A 278 -26.38 1.64 -21.52
CA LYS A 278 -25.24 1.42 -20.62
C LYS A 278 -24.44 0.19 -21.01
N LEU A 279 -23.14 0.18 -20.68
CA LEU A 279 -22.18 -0.82 -21.14
C LEU A 279 -22.46 -2.25 -20.66
N LEU A 280 -22.83 -2.43 -19.39
CA LEU A 280 -23.16 -3.75 -18.81
C LEU A 280 -24.66 -3.93 -18.57
N TRP A 281 -25.43 -3.68 -19.62
CA TRP A 281 -26.86 -3.94 -19.65
C TRP A 281 -27.14 -5.45 -19.74
N ARG A 282 -28.18 -5.99 -19.08
CA ARG A 282 -28.44 -7.45 -19.05
C ARG A 282 -29.92 -7.81 -19.18
N ILE A 283 -30.20 -9.10 -19.42
CA ILE A 283 -31.54 -9.67 -19.29
C ILE A 283 -31.55 -10.64 -18.12
N PHE A 284 -32.39 -10.36 -17.10
CA PHE A 284 -32.60 -11.27 -15.98
C PHE A 284 -34.08 -11.59 -15.83
N ASN A 285 -34.44 -12.87 -15.68
CA ASN A 285 -35.84 -13.31 -15.60
C ASN A 285 -36.76 -12.78 -16.73
N ARG A 286 -36.23 -12.66 -17.95
CA ARG A 286 -36.92 -12.07 -19.12
C ARG A 286 -37.32 -10.61 -18.96
N GLN A 287 -36.80 -9.92 -17.96
CA GLN A 287 -36.90 -8.49 -17.91
C GLN A 287 -35.60 -7.87 -18.42
N PRO A 288 -35.67 -7.10 -19.51
CA PRO A 288 -34.59 -6.21 -19.90
C PRO A 288 -34.30 -5.25 -18.75
N GLY A 289 -33.06 -5.11 -18.32
CA GLY A 289 -32.78 -4.18 -17.22
C GLY A 289 -31.35 -4.12 -16.74
N GLU A 290 -31.06 -3.03 -16.04
CA GLU A 290 -29.81 -2.82 -15.34
C GLU A 290 -29.68 -3.83 -14.19
N TYR A 291 -28.48 -3.96 -13.59
CA TYR A 291 -28.52 -4.59 -12.27
C TYR A 291 -29.21 -3.63 -11.29
N ASP A 292 -30.03 -4.17 -10.42
CA ASP A 292 -30.56 -3.40 -9.31
C ASP A 292 -29.46 -3.22 -8.24
N TYR A 293 -28.69 -2.13 -8.35
CA TYR A 293 -27.66 -1.75 -7.38
C TYR A 293 -28.23 -1.00 -6.17
N THR A 294 -29.50 -0.61 -6.21
CA THR A 294 -30.16 0.15 -5.14
C THR A 294 -30.52 -0.74 -3.96
N ASN A 295 -30.66 -2.03 -4.21
CA ASN A 295 -30.88 -3.03 -3.18
C ASN A 295 -29.54 -3.51 -2.59
N SER A 296 -29.30 -3.22 -1.30
CA SER A 296 -28.08 -3.56 -0.57
C SER A 296 -27.74 -5.05 -0.53
N SER A 297 -28.71 -5.91 -0.85
CA SER A 297 -28.57 -7.38 -0.95
C SER A 297 -28.03 -7.88 -2.30
N ASN A 298 -28.02 -7.04 -3.35
CA ASN A 298 -27.61 -7.35 -4.72
C ASN A 298 -26.62 -6.35 -5.34
N SER A 299 -25.89 -5.61 -4.50
CA SER A 299 -24.88 -4.65 -4.95
C SER A 299 -23.86 -5.29 -5.91
N PHE A 300 -23.36 -4.51 -6.87
CA PHE A 300 -22.41 -5.01 -7.88
C PHE A 300 -21.16 -5.67 -7.27
N SER A 301 -20.70 -5.17 -6.11
CA SER A 301 -19.58 -5.75 -5.38
C SER A 301 -19.88 -7.18 -4.88
N GLN A 302 -21.11 -7.44 -4.43
CA GLN A 302 -21.52 -8.79 -4.03
C GLN A 302 -21.67 -9.72 -5.23
N VAL A 303 -22.16 -9.22 -6.37
CA VAL A 303 -22.21 -9.98 -7.63
C VAL A 303 -20.80 -10.43 -8.00
N LEU A 304 -19.86 -9.49 -8.10
CA LEU A 304 -18.47 -9.80 -8.45
C LEU A 304 -17.87 -10.85 -7.50
N SER A 305 -18.09 -10.67 -6.19
CA SER A 305 -17.64 -11.63 -5.18
C SER A 305 -18.24 -13.03 -5.37
N LYS A 306 -19.53 -13.12 -5.71
CA LYS A 306 -20.21 -14.40 -5.99
C LYS A 306 -19.68 -15.06 -7.27
N LEU A 307 -19.36 -14.27 -8.30
CA LEU A 307 -18.77 -14.80 -9.54
C LEU A 307 -17.40 -15.42 -9.28
N PHE A 308 -16.55 -14.74 -8.50
CA PHE A 308 -15.26 -15.30 -8.10
C PHE A 308 -15.40 -16.55 -7.24
N MET A 309 -16.37 -16.60 -6.32
CA MET A 309 -16.69 -17.83 -5.59
C MET A 309 -17.08 -18.97 -6.55
N LYS A 310 -17.94 -18.69 -7.54
CA LYS A 310 -18.43 -19.67 -8.51
C LYS A 310 -17.32 -20.24 -9.40
N TYR A 311 -16.42 -19.41 -9.91
CA TYR A 311 -15.42 -19.82 -10.91
C TYR A 311 -14.02 -20.08 -10.33
N ASN A 312 -13.74 -19.61 -9.13
CA ASN A 312 -12.43 -19.76 -8.49
C ASN A 312 -12.48 -20.34 -7.08
N GLY A 313 -13.66 -20.62 -6.52
CA GLY A 313 -13.80 -21.19 -5.17
C GLY A 313 -13.42 -20.23 -4.04
N LYS A 314 -13.04 -18.99 -4.36
CA LYS A 314 -12.68 -17.95 -3.39
C LYS A 314 -13.40 -16.64 -3.72
N PRO A 315 -14.04 -15.98 -2.76
CA PRO A 315 -14.68 -14.69 -2.99
C PRO A 315 -13.61 -13.60 -3.14
N MET A 316 -13.76 -12.76 -4.17
CA MET A 316 -12.86 -11.62 -4.39
C MET A 316 -13.64 -10.31 -4.35
N SER A 317 -13.12 -9.35 -3.59
CA SER A 317 -13.58 -7.96 -3.68
C SER A 317 -12.78 -7.19 -4.73
N MET A 318 -13.37 -6.12 -5.28
CA MET A 318 -12.66 -5.22 -6.20
C MET A 318 -11.35 -4.69 -5.62
N ASN A 319 -11.30 -4.44 -4.31
CA ASN A 319 -10.09 -3.99 -3.65
C ASN A 319 -8.99 -5.06 -3.65
N MET A 320 -9.36 -6.33 -3.47
CA MET A 320 -8.39 -7.45 -3.52
C MET A 320 -7.86 -7.67 -4.93
N ILE A 321 -8.74 -7.60 -5.95
CA ILE A 321 -8.34 -7.68 -7.37
C ILE A 321 -7.33 -6.57 -7.69
N ARG A 322 -7.64 -5.33 -7.27
CA ARG A 322 -6.74 -4.18 -7.42
C ARG A 322 -5.38 -4.41 -6.76
N HIS A 323 -5.37 -4.90 -5.52
CA HIS A 323 -4.13 -5.18 -4.82
C HIS A 323 -3.26 -6.20 -5.56
N ILE A 324 -3.85 -7.28 -6.07
CA ILE A 324 -3.10 -8.29 -6.83
C ILE A 324 -2.51 -7.68 -8.12
N ALA A 325 -3.32 -6.95 -8.89
CA ALA A 325 -2.86 -6.33 -10.14
C ALA A 325 -1.78 -5.26 -9.90
N GLU A 326 -1.93 -4.45 -8.86
CA GLU A 326 -0.99 -3.40 -8.49
C GLU A 326 0.33 -3.97 -7.96
N SER A 327 0.28 -5.02 -7.14
CA SER A 327 1.47 -5.74 -6.69
C SER A 327 2.24 -6.32 -7.88
N HIS A 328 1.56 -7.01 -8.81
CA HIS A 328 2.20 -7.55 -10.02
C HIS A 328 2.84 -6.44 -10.87
N LEU A 329 2.17 -5.30 -11.03
CA LEU A 329 2.69 -4.15 -11.76
C LEU A 329 3.99 -3.61 -11.14
N ILE A 330 3.98 -3.35 -9.83
CA ILE A 330 5.13 -2.79 -9.09
C ILE A 330 6.33 -3.75 -9.15
N GLN A 331 6.07 -5.06 -9.13
CA GLN A 331 7.09 -6.10 -9.14
C GLN A 331 7.63 -6.40 -10.54
N SER A 332 6.99 -5.88 -11.60
CA SER A 332 7.47 -6.12 -12.95
C SER A 332 8.88 -5.55 -13.16
N PRO A 333 9.79 -6.28 -13.83
CA PRO A 333 11.14 -5.77 -14.16
C PRO A 333 11.10 -4.46 -14.96
N THR A 334 10.03 -4.27 -15.74
CA THR A 334 9.77 -3.07 -16.51
C THR A 334 9.49 -1.88 -15.60
N TYR A 335 8.70 -2.04 -14.54
CA TYR A 335 8.37 -0.97 -13.60
C TYR A 335 9.60 -0.40 -12.89
N ALA A 336 10.60 -1.24 -12.58
CA ALA A 336 11.87 -0.77 -12.03
C ALA A 336 12.61 0.22 -12.96
N LYS A 337 12.44 0.06 -14.28
CA LYS A 337 13.09 0.87 -15.32
C LYS A 337 12.32 2.15 -15.69
N LEU A 338 11.08 2.31 -15.22
CA LEU A 338 10.24 3.47 -15.54
C LEU A 338 10.61 4.71 -14.71
N THR A 339 10.45 5.87 -15.32
CA THR A 339 10.56 7.19 -14.67
C THR A 339 9.43 7.40 -13.67
N ASN A 340 9.59 8.36 -12.75
CA ASN A 340 8.54 8.69 -11.79
C ASN A 340 7.25 9.18 -12.46
N ARG A 341 7.35 9.84 -13.62
CA ARG A 341 6.19 10.28 -14.41
C ARG A 341 5.43 9.09 -14.98
N GLU A 342 6.12 8.17 -15.64
CA GLU A 342 5.51 6.96 -16.21
C GLU A 342 4.91 6.05 -15.12
N LYS A 343 5.57 5.97 -13.96
CA LYS A 343 5.02 5.30 -12.78
C LYS A 343 3.71 5.96 -12.33
N ASN A 344 3.69 7.29 -12.21
CA ASN A 344 2.48 8.02 -11.85
C ASN A 344 1.36 7.81 -12.87
N ASP A 345 1.67 7.81 -14.17
CA ASP A 345 0.68 7.58 -15.24
C ASP A 345 0.09 6.16 -15.19
N LEU A 346 0.92 5.15 -14.88
CA LEU A 346 0.45 3.78 -14.65
C LEU A 346 -0.43 3.65 -13.41
N HIS A 347 -0.06 4.30 -12.31
CA HIS A 347 -0.86 4.32 -11.08
C HIS A 347 -2.16 5.13 -11.24
N ALA A 348 -2.15 6.16 -12.08
CA ALA A 348 -3.34 6.92 -12.46
C ALA A 348 -4.35 6.06 -13.21
N LYS A 349 -3.90 5.16 -14.11
CA LYS A 349 -4.77 4.15 -14.75
C LYS A 349 -5.45 3.21 -13.76
N LEU A 350 -4.82 2.95 -12.62
CA LEU A 350 -5.39 2.17 -11.53
C LEU A 350 -6.24 3.01 -10.55
N LEU A 351 -6.38 4.33 -10.78
CA LEU A 351 -7.09 5.30 -9.94
C LEU A 351 -6.56 5.39 -8.49
N HIS A 352 -5.23 5.34 -8.32
CA HIS A 352 -4.54 5.44 -7.02
C HIS A 352 -3.42 6.48 -7.04
N SER A 353 -2.99 6.92 -5.85
CA SER A 353 -1.77 7.72 -5.68
C SER A 353 -0.56 6.82 -5.46
N THR A 354 0.55 7.15 -6.13
CA THR A 354 1.83 6.42 -6.11
C THR A 354 2.40 6.21 -4.71
N MET A 355 2.07 7.10 -3.77
CA MET A 355 2.50 7.01 -2.38
C MET A 355 1.74 5.94 -1.57
N ALA A 356 0.43 5.78 -1.79
CA ALA A 356 -0.35 4.73 -1.15
C ALA A 356 0.03 3.35 -1.71
N ALA A 357 0.37 3.32 -3.01
CA ALA A 357 0.82 2.15 -3.74
C ALA A 357 2.09 1.52 -3.18
N ASN A 358 3.17 2.31 -3.13
CA ASN A 358 4.47 1.85 -2.66
C ASN A 358 4.51 1.53 -1.15
N THR A 359 3.54 2.00 -0.37
CA THR A 359 3.48 1.76 1.08
C THR A 359 2.74 0.47 1.46
N SER A 360 1.92 -0.10 0.54
CA SER A 360 0.97 -1.17 0.88
C SER A 360 1.17 -2.49 0.10
N TYR A 361 1.86 -2.50 -1.04
CA TYR A 361 1.69 -3.57 -2.05
C TYR A 361 2.91 -4.44 -2.37
N ASN A 362 3.99 -4.35 -1.60
CA ASN A 362 5.09 -5.31 -1.75
C ASN A 362 4.74 -6.71 -1.19
N LYS A 363 3.65 -6.87 -0.41
CA LYS A 363 3.29 -8.12 0.28
C LYS A 363 2.97 -9.34 -0.60
N ILE A 364 2.45 -9.15 -1.82
CA ILE A 364 1.92 -10.27 -2.65
C ILE A 364 3.02 -11.00 -3.44
N ALA A 365 4.29 -10.57 -3.31
CA ALA A 365 5.43 -10.98 -4.14
C ALA A 365 5.89 -12.44 -4.00
N ASN A 366 5.68 -13.08 -2.85
CA ASN A 366 6.44 -14.30 -2.55
C ASN A 366 5.86 -15.60 -3.13
N ARG A 367 4.76 -15.54 -3.89
CA ARG A 367 4.17 -16.76 -4.50
C ARG A 367 4.89 -17.20 -5.79
N ALA A 368 5.44 -16.29 -6.58
CA ALA A 368 5.96 -16.62 -7.92
C ALA A 368 7.42 -17.11 -7.92
N ASN A 369 8.21 -16.83 -6.89
CA ASN A 369 9.63 -17.19 -6.81
C ASN A 369 9.93 -18.40 -5.92
N ALA A 370 8.90 -19.03 -5.33
CA ALA A 370 9.08 -20.14 -4.38
C ALA A 370 9.21 -21.52 -5.04
N SER A 371 9.10 -21.64 -6.37
CA SER A 371 9.10 -22.95 -7.05
C SER A 371 10.44 -23.40 -7.65
N ASP A 372 11.57 -22.75 -7.37
CA ASP A 372 12.90 -23.21 -7.82
C ASP A 372 14.02 -22.94 -6.81
N VAL A 373 13.85 -23.43 -5.57
CA VAL A 373 15.01 -23.68 -4.71
C VAL A 373 14.90 -25.11 -4.20
N SER A 374 15.45 -26.04 -4.97
CA SER A 374 15.75 -27.39 -4.53
C SER A 374 16.68 -27.31 -3.31
N PHE A 375 16.14 -27.69 -2.15
CA PHE A 375 16.87 -27.81 -0.90
C PHE A 375 17.64 -29.14 -0.94
N GLU A 376 18.95 -29.10 -1.18
CA GLU A 376 19.81 -30.21 -0.74
C GLU A 376 20.12 -30.00 0.75
N PRO A 377 19.82 -30.97 1.63
CA PRO A 377 20.16 -30.89 3.04
C PRO A 377 21.63 -31.31 3.23
N ASP A 378 22.44 -30.45 3.83
CA ASP A 378 23.74 -30.87 4.37
C ASP A 378 23.67 -30.86 5.90
N ASP A 379 23.53 -32.07 6.42
CA ASP A 379 23.57 -32.44 7.83
C ASP A 379 25.02 -32.34 8.33
N SER A 380 25.42 -31.21 8.91
CA SER A 380 26.64 -31.20 9.74
C SER A 380 26.78 -29.95 10.60
N TYR A 381 26.40 -30.06 11.87
CA TYR A 381 27.26 -29.84 13.04
C TYR A 381 26.42 -29.43 14.26
N ASP A 382 26.05 -30.46 15.01
CA ASP A 382 25.84 -30.37 16.45
C ASP A 382 27.18 -30.75 17.11
N GLN A 383 27.80 -29.81 17.83
CA GLN A 383 28.55 -29.99 19.09
C GLN A 383 29.58 -28.88 19.30
N ALA A 384 29.49 -28.28 20.49
CA ALA A 384 30.39 -27.31 21.06
C ALA A 384 31.58 -28.01 21.79
N PRO A 385 32.45 -27.30 22.53
CA PRO A 385 33.87 -27.15 22.21
C PRO A 385 34.80 -27.91 23.17
N GLU A 386 36.06 -28.17 22.79
CA GLU A 386 37.20 -28.08 23.73
C GLU A 386 38.60 -28.18 23.07
N GLN A 387 39.41 -27.15 23.38
CA GLN A 387 40.85 -27.12 23.65
C GLN A 387 41.88 -27.74 22.69
N GLN A 388 42.70 -26.86 22.07
CA GLN A 388 44.10 -27.16 21.75
C GLN A 388 45.01 -26.77 22.92
N SER A 389 45.98 -27.64 23.23
CA SER A 389 47.24 -27.18 23.82
C SER A 389 48.42 -27.97 23.22
N LYS A 390 49.45 -27.20 22.81
CA LYS A 390 50.90 -27.53 22.78
C LYS A 390 51.35 -28.47 21.64
N ILE A 391 52.54 -28.36 21.01
CA ILE A 391 53.77 -27.55 21.10
C ILE A 391 54.64 -27.94 19.87
N ALA A 392 55.45 -27.00 19.33
CA ALA A 392 56.81 -27.10 18.70
C ALA A 392 57.16 -28.25 17.71
N ASP A 393 58.16 -28.25 16.82
CA ASP A 393 59.26 -27.41 16.32
C ASP A 393 59.75 -28.21 15.07
N THR A 394 59.90 -27.63 13.87
CA THR A 394 61.17 -27.21 13.23
C THR A 394 61.98 -28.29 12.46
N PHE A 395 62.44 -27.90 11.25
CA PHE A 395 63.45 -28.51 10.33
C PHE A 395 62.99 -29.72 9.49
N GLY A 396 63.24 -29.86 8.19
CA GLY A 396 64.03 -29.12 7.19
C GLY A 396 64.45 -30.07 6.04
N VAL A 397 64.68 -29.50 4.85
CA VAL A 397 65.45 -30.01 3.67
C VAL A 397 64.67 -30.61 2.46
N SER A 398 64.91 -29.95 1.31
CA SER A 398 64.41 -30.07 -0.10
C SER A 398 65.18 -31.13 -0.94
N PRO A 399 65.29 -31.11 -2.32
CA PRO A 399 64.55 -30.46 -3.46
C PRO A 399 64.24 -31.48 -4.63
N VAL A 400 63.52 -31.21 -5.75
CA VAL A 400 63.87 -30.59 -7.08
C VAL A 400 62.69 -30.96 -8.03
N ALA A 401 62.01 -30.07 -8.79
CA ALA A 401 62.31 -29.67 -10.18
C ALA A 401 61.35 -28.55 -10.71
N LYS A 402 61.72 -27.91 -11.83
CA LYS A 402 61.50 -26.50 -12.30
C LYS A 402 60.23 -26.22 -13.20
N PRO A 403 59.94 -24.96 -13.62
CA PRO A 403 58.60 -24.29 -13.66
C PRO A 403 58.13 -23.90 -15.11
N PRO A 404 57.09 -23.05 -15.41
CA PRO A 404 57.03 -21.58 -15.12
C PRO A 404 55.64 -20.87 -14.93
N ALA A 405 55.68 -19.66 -14.31
CA ALA A 405 54.83 -18.42 -14.45
C ALA A 405 53.29 -18.46 -14.20
N LYS A 406 52.57 -17.50 -13.58
CA LYS A 406 52.74 -16.11 -13.03
C LYS A 406 51.61 -15.83 -11.98
N PRO A 407 51.64 -14.73 -11.19
CA PRO A 407 51.23 -14.73 -9.78
C PRO A 407 49.78 -14.31 -9.47
N ALA A 408 49.19 -14.94 -8.45
CA ALA A 408 48.01 -14.47 -7.74
C ALA A 408 48.41 -13.42 -6.69
N ALA A 409 47.84 -12.21 -6.81
CA ALA A 409 47.99 -11.17 -5.80
C ALA A 409 47.04 -11.41 -4.63
N MET A 410 47.59 -11.37 -3.42
CA MET A 410 46.89 -11.45 -2.15
C MET A 410 45.89 -10.30 -1.98
N PRO A 411 44.72 -10.51 -1.33
CA PRO A 411 43.86 -9.43 -0.88
C PRO A 411 44.47 -8.81 0.39
N VAL A 412 45.01 -7.60 0.26
CA VAL A 412 45.39 -6.75 1.40
C VAL A 412 44.14 -6.18 2.05
N SER A 413 44.17 -6.19 3.38
CA SER A 413 43.14 -5.73 4.30
C SER A 413 42.69 -4.28 4.07
N ARG A 414 41.39 -4.07 4.28
CA ARG A 414 40.74 -2.75 4.42
C ARG A 414 41.30 -1.94 5.60
N PRO A 415 41.32 -0.62 5.45
CA PRO A 415 40.77 0.26 6.48
C PRO A 415 39.56 1.05 5.93
N LYS A 416 38.47 1.02 6.69
CA LYS A 416 37.34 1.96 6.58
C LYS A 416 37.76 3.24 7.29
N ASP A 417 38.03 4.31 6.55
CA ASP A 417 37.45 5.62 6.84
C ASP A 417 37.85 6.68 5.81
N ARG A 418 36.99 7.72 5.75
CA ARG A 418 37.22 9.08 5.26
C ARG A 418 36.73 9.44 3.84
N ARG A 419 35.75 10.36 3.86
CA ARG A 419 35.23 11.18 2.76
C ARG A 419 36.32 12.15 2.25
N GLU A 420 36.39 12.35 0.93
CA GLU A 420 36.40 13.63 0.19
C GLU A 420 36.58 13.34 -1.32
N ARG A 421 35.62 13.73 -2.17
CA ARG A 421 35.70 14.78 -3.24
C ARG A 421 37.00 14.66 -4.08
N ILE A 422 36.96 14.63 -5.41
CA ILE A 422 36.74 15.80 -6.31
C ILE A 422 36.61 15.26 -7.76
N PHE A 423 35.58 15.69 -8.50
CA PHE A 423 35.68 15.76 -9.97
C PHE A 423 36.31 17.12 -10.32
N HIS A 424 37.49 17.11 -10.94
CA HIS A 424 38.08 18.29 -11.56
C HIS A 424 37.53 18.41 -12.98
N GLY A 425 36.63 19.37 -13.18
CA GLY A 425 36.28 19.91 -14.50
C GLY A 425 36.22 21.42 -14.35
N ALA A 426 37.16 22.12 -14.97
CA ALA A 426 37.24 23.57 -14.97
C ALA A 426 36.02 24.13 -15.74
N PHE A 427 35.14 24.83 -15.04
CA PHE A 427 34.12 25.68 -15.65
C PHE A 427 34.34 27.10 -15.13
N THR A 428 34.94 27.94 -15.97
CA THR A 428 35.06 29.38 -15.76
C THR A 428 33.71 30.05 -16.02
N PRO A 429 33.13 30.80 -15.06
CA PRO A 429 31.92 31.58 -15.27
C PRO A 429 32.28 32.98 -15.79
N THR A 430 31.76 33.36 -16.95
CA THR A 430 31.81 34.73 -17.47
C THR A 430 30.40 35.31 -17.53
N GLY A 431 30.18 36.42 -16.81
CA GLY A 431 29.08 37.40 -16.98
C GLY A 431 27.69 36.94 -16.51
N SER A 432 27.22 37.37 -15.33
CA SER A 432 26.39 38.58 -15.12
C SER A 432 24.96 38.47 -15.67
N ASP A 433 24.00 38.04 -14.85
CA ASP A 433 22.98 38.94 -14.29
C ASP A 433 21.94 38.19 -13.43
N LYS A 434 21.69 38.82 -12.28
CA LYS A 434 20.46 39.00 -11.48
C LYS A 434 19.23 38.06 -11.65
N THR A 435 18.59 37.87 -10.48
CA THR A 435 17.21 37.41 -10.17
C THR A 435 16.87 35.93 -10.35
N LEU A 436 16.88 35.19 -9.23
CA LEU A 436 15.99 34.05 -9.00
C LEU A 436 14.88 34.52 -8.04
N GLU A 437 13.93 35.26 -8.59
CA GLU A 437 12.53 35.11 -8.23
C GLU A 437 11.93 34.15 -9.26
N ILE A 438 11.17 33.16 -8.80
CA ILE A 438 9.82 32.83 -9.29
C ILE A 438 9.26 31.79 -8.31
N ASP A 439 8.37 32.32 -7.48
CA ASP A 439 7.07 31.80 -7.07
C ASP A 439 6.71 30.36 -7.47
N ILE A 440 6.39 29.57 -6.45
CA ILE A 440 5.51 28.41 -6.58
C ILE A 440 4.25 28.74 -5.79
N PHE A 441 3.22 29.27 -6.46
CA PHE A 441 1.81 29.02 -6.18
C PHE A 441 0.99 29.45 -7.41
N GLU A 442 0.33 28.50 -8.07
CA GLU A 442 -0.76 28.83 -9.00
C GLU A 442 -2.06 29.05 -8.20
N LYS A 443 -2.79 30.10 -8.62
CA LYS A 443 -4.22 29.99 -8.81
C LYS A 443 -4.49 29.37 -10.17
#